data_AF-A0A0E0L3M8-F1
#
_entry.id   AF-A0A0E0L3M8-F1
#
_cell.length_a   1.000
_cell.length_b   1.000
_cell.length_c   1.000
_cell.angle_alpha   90.00
_cell.angle_beta   90.00
_cell.angle_gamma   90.00
#
_symmetry.space_group_name_H-M   'P 1'
#
loop_
_entity.id
_entity.type
_entity.pdbx_description
1 polymer ?
#
loop_
_entity_poly.entity_id
_entity_poly.type
_entity_poly.pdbx_seq_one_letter_code
_entity_poly.pdbx_strand_id
1 'polypeptide(L)'
;MELALVGNPTNGVAKPSCNSVGSLPVVSSNAVIHPPVTSPAGASSRSAPPTYEFQMQYGSIGWSVGATLGYAQAAKDKRVISCIGDGSFQMTAQDVSTMLRCGQKSIIFLINNGGYTIEVEIHDGPYNVIKNWDYTGLIDAIHNSDGNCWTKKVRTEEELIEAIATATGAKKDCLCFIEVIVHKDDTSKELLEWGSRVSAANSRPPNPQWAVTHKFYAGFWPNPSENKSRGASTVSQVTQSHLEQSSATDTTPLAASNTSPIQVKRSH
;
A
#
# COMPACT_ATOMS: atom_id res chain seq x y z
N MET A 1 -8.33 -4.73 -1.70
CA MET A 1 -8.99 -3.67 -0.91
C MET A 1 -8.32 -2.35 -1.27
N GLU A 2 -8.76 -1.74 -2.37
CA GLU A 2 -8.20 -0.48 -2.86
C GLU A 2 -9.24 0.09 -3.82
N LEU A 3 -9.85 1.24 -3.52
CA LEU A 3 -10.84 1.84 -4.43
C LEU A 3 -10.30 3.14 -5.00
N ALA A 4 -9.89 3.08 -6.27
CA ALA A 4 -9.79 4.25 -7.10
C ALA A 4 -11.04 4.46 -7.92
N LEU A 5 -11.69 5.60 -7.70
CA LEU A 5 -12.73 6.09 -8.57
C LEU A 5 -12.07 6.87 -9.69
N VAL A 6 -11.80 6.17 -10.80
CA VAL A 6 -11.44 6.82 -12.07
C VAL A 6 -12.73 7.25 -12.75
N GLY A 7 -13.12 8.51 -12.58
CA GLY A 7 -14.14 9.14 -13.42
C GLY A 7 -13.52 9.69 -14.70
N ASN A 8 -13.77 9.05 -15.85
CA ASN A 8 -13.62 9.68 -17.17
C ASN A 8 -14.94 10.38 -17.54
N PRO A 9 -14.93 11.69 -17.85
CA PRO A 9 -16.14 12.48 -18.06
C PRO A 9 -16.74 12.25 -19.44
N THR A 10 -17.78 11.41 -19.53
CA THR A 10 -18.72 11.53 -20.66
C THR A 10 -20.19 11.49 -20.30
N ASN A 11 -20.62 11.40 -19.04
CA ASN A 11 -22.04 11.56 -18.71
C ASN A 11 -22.22 12.30 -17.38
N GLY A 12 -22.83 13.48 -17.47
CA GLY A 12 -22.92 14.45 -16.40
C GLY A 12 -23.66 13.94 -15.16
N VAL A 13 -22.99 14.04 -14.02
CA VAL A 13 -23.58 14.17 -12.68
C VAL A 13 -22.71 15.16 -11.90
N ALA A 14 -23.35 16.03 -11.10
CA ALA A 14 -22.86 17.32 -10.65
C ALA A 14 -21.58 17.31 -9.75
N LYS A 15 -20.75 18.34 -9.96
CA LYS A 15 -19.48 18.68 -9.28
C LYS A 15 -19.69 19.33 -7.90
N PRO A 16 -18.70 19.30 -6.99
CA PRO A 16 -18.28 20.47 -6.23
C PRO A 16 -17.41 21.35 -7.15
N SER A 17 -17.88 22.54 -7.50
CA SER A 17 -17.16 23.47 -8.37
C SER A 17 -16.16 24.33 -7.58
N CYS A 18 -14.87 24.02 -7.66
CA CYS A 18 -13.81 25.00 -7.43
C CYS A 18 -13.36 25.54 -8.79
N ASN A 19 -13.90 26.70 -9.20
CA ASN A 19 -13.45 27.43 -10.37
C ASN A 19 -12.17 28.20 -10.03
N SER A 20 -11.01 27.53 -10.03
CA SER A 20 -9.67 28.13 -10.22
C SER A 20 -8.54 27.15 -9.94
N VAL A 21 -8.81 26.03 -9.29
CA VAL A 21 -7.86 24.93 -9.13
C VAL A 21 -8.25 23.87 -10.17
N GLY A 22 -7.39 23.65 -11.17
CA GLY A 22 -7.59 22.59 -12.15
C GLY A 22 -7.97 21.29 -11.43
N SER A 23 -9.08 20.70 -11.84
CA SER A 23 -9.72 19.54 -11.21
C SER A 23 -8.71 18.46 -10.83
N LEU A 24 -8.28 18.44 -9.56
CA LEU A 24 -7.69 17.25 -8.98
C LEU A 24 -8.83 16.23 -8.89
N PRO A 25 -8.72 15.06 -9.54
CA PRO A 25 -9.74 14.02 -9.38
C PRO A 25 -9.82 13.66 -7.90
N VAL A 26 -11.02 13.34 -7.39
CA VAL A 26 -11.21 12.75 -6.06
C VAL A 26 -10.33 11.51 -5.99
N VAL A 27 -9.16 11.63 -5.35
CA VAL A 27 -8.15 10.57 -5.39
C VAL A 27 -8.50 9.53 -4.35
N SER A 28 -8.61 8.28 -4.80
CA SER A 28 -8.43 7.05 -4.01
C SER A 28 -7.50 7.27 -2.82
N SER A 29 -7.81 6.69 -1.67
CA SER A 29 -6.87 6.59 -0.55
C SER A 29 -5.67 5.68 -0.84
N ASN A 30 -5.44 5.23 -2.07
CA ASN A 30 -4.15 4.72 -2.54
C ASN A 30 -4.04 4.94 -4.06
N ALA A 31 -3.29 5.95 -4.47
CA ALA A 31 -2.96 6.19 -5.87
C ALA A 31 -1.59 6.83 -5.99
N VAL A 32 -0.88 6.48 -7.05
CA VAL A 32 0.35 7.16 -7.45
C VAL A 32 0.08 7.87 -8.77
N ILE A 33 0.34 9.17 -8.80
CA ILE A 33 0.17 10.03 -9.96
C ILE A 33 1.57 10.47 -10.38
N HIS A 34 1.91 10.24 -11.64
CA HIS A 34 3.18 10.67 -12.18
C HIS A 34 3.01 11.18 -13.62
N PRO A 35 3.88 12.08 -14.08
CA PRO A 35 3.88 12.45 -15.48
C PRO A 35 4.33 11.25 -16.33
N PRO A 36 3.86 11.13 -17.58
CA PRO A 36 4.10 9.96 -18.42
C PRO A 36 5.60 9.68 -18.57
N VAL A 37 6.01 8.42 -18.36
CA VAL A 37 7.41 8.01 -18.47
C VAL A 37 7.76 7.94 -19.96
N THR A 38 8.51 8.93 -20.44
CA THR A 38 9.01 9.11 -21.83
C THR A 38 7.99 9.36 -22.96
N SER A 39 8.19 10.46 -23.70
CA SER A 39 7.78 10.58 -25.10
C SER A 39 8.92 10.07 -25.99
N PRO A 40 8.68 9.31 -27.07
CA PRO A 40 9.73 8.99 -28.03
C PRO A 40 10.33 10.27 -28.62
N ALA A 41 11.64 10.26 -28.89
CA ALA A 41 12.35 11.38 -29.52
C ALA A 41 11.61 11.75 -30.83
N GLY A 42 11.00 12.95 -30.86
CA GLY A 42 10.22 13.44 -32.00
C GLY A 42 8.72 13.67 -31.76
N ALA A 43 8.18 13.38 -30.57
CA ALA A 43 6.77 13.70 -30.29
C ALA A 43 6.55 15.21 -30.12
N SER A 44 5.57 15.74 -30.87
CA SER A 44 5.06 17.12 -30.85
C SER A 44 4.84 17.67 -29.43
N SER A 45 5.01 19.00 -29.27
CA SER A 45 5.02 19.82 -28.05
C SER A 45 3.74 19.84 -27.18
N ARG A 46 2.90 18.81 -27.25
CA ARG A 46 1.76 18.64 -26.33
C ARG A 46 2.19 17.76 -25.15
N SER A 47 2.15 18.31 -23.94
CA SER A 47 2.35 17.54 -22.72
C SER A 47 1.31 16.42 -22.66
N ALA A 48 1.76 15.16 -22.68
CA ALA A 48 0.88 14.03 -22.49
C ALA A 48 0.22 14.11 -21.08
N PRO A 49 -1.04 13.64 -20.94
CA PRO A 49 -1.76 13.73 -19.68
C PRO A 49 -1.04 12.96 -18.55
N PRO A 50 -1.24 13.35 -17.28
CA PRO A 50 -0.70 12.60 -16.14
C PRO A 50 -1.17 11.15 -16.16
N THR A 51 -0.30 10.24 -15.76
CA THR A 51 -0.57 8.82 -15.61
C THR A 51 -0.96 8.51 -14.16
N TYR A 52 -1.89 7.58 -14.00
CA TYR A 52 -2.41 7.14 -12.71
C TYR A 52 -2.16 5.65 -12.55
N GLU A 53 -1.62 5.28 -11.40
CA GLU A 53 -1.23 3.91 -11.09
C GLU A 53 -2.03 3.41 -9.88
N PHE A 54 -2.57 2.20 -10.05
CA PHE A 54 -3.46 1.55 -9.09
C PHE A 54 -3.16 0.04 -9.03
N GLN A 55 -3.28 -0.55 -7.84
CA GLN A 55 -3.06 -1.99 -7.66
C GLN A 55 -4.39 -2.75 -7.46
N MET A 56 -5.45 -2.43 -8.21
CA MET A 56 -6.80 -2.96 -7.97
C MET A 56 -6.90 -4.50 -7.96
N GLN A 57 -6.10 -5.20 -8.78
CA GLN A 57 -6.19 -6.65 -8.91
C GLN A 57 -5.61 -7.40 -7.71
N TYR A 58 -4.48 -6.93 -7.17
CA TYR A 58 -3.82 -7.54 -6.01
C TYR A 58 -4.34 -6.90 -4.71
N GLY A 59 -4.52 -5.57 -4.72
CA GLY A 59 -5.25 -4.81 -3.72
C GLY A 59 -4.62 -4.85 -2.34
N SER A 60 -3.29 -4.79 -2.26
CA SER A 60 -2.50 -4.82 -1.02
C SER A 60 -2.38 -3.42 -0.43
N ILE A 61 -2.92 -3.23 0.78
CA ILE A 61 -2.68 -2.02 1.55
C ILE A 61 -1.18 -1.84 1.80
N GLY A 62 -0.72 -0.59 1.78
CA GLY A 62 0.70 -0.23 1.90
C GLY A 62 1.52 -0.30 0.60
N TRP A 63 0.97 -0.83 -0.49
CA TRP A 63 1.66 -0.85 -1.79
C TRP A 63 2.08 0.55 -2.24
N SER A 64 1.21 1.55 -2.03
CA SER A 64 1.36 2.91 -2.55
C SER A 64 2.62 3.62 -2.07
N VAL A 65 3.09 3.41 -0.83
CA VAL A 65 4.32 4.04 -0.33
C VAL A 65 5.55 3.51 -1.09
N GLY A 66 5.67 2.18 -1.21
CA GLY A 66 6.76 1.56 -1.96
C GLY A 66 6.70 1.83 -3.46
N ALA A 67 5.49 1.89 -4.02
CA ALA A 67 5.28 2.30 -5.40
C ALA A 67 5.76 3.74 -5.62
N THR A 68 5.39 4.67 -4.73
CA THR A 68 5.86 6.07 -4.77
C THR A 68 7.39 6.14 -4.82
N LEU A 69 8.06 5.36 -3.97
CA LEU A 69 9.51 5.27 -3.91
C LEU A 69 10.09 4.79 -5.25
N GLY A 70 9.53 3.72 -5.83
CA GLY A 70 9.96 3.15 -7.10
C GLY A 70 9.74 4.10 -8.29
N TYR A 71 8.55 4.68 -8.41
CA TYR A 71 8.23 5.64 -9.47
C TYR A 71 9.11 6.89 -9.38
N ALA A 72 9.31 7.44 -8.18
CA ALA A 72 10.17 8.61 -8.00
C ALA A 72 11.65 8.30 -8.29
N GLN A 73 12.08 7.05 -8.08
CA GLN A 73 13.42 6.61 -8.44
C GLN A 73 13.61 6.47 -9.95
N ALA A 74 12.57 6.00 -10.67
CA ALA A 74 12.58 5.82 -12.11
C ALA A 74 12.43 7.16 -12.87
N ALA A 75 11.64 8.09 -12.34
CA ALA A 75 11.27 9.34 -13.00
C ALA A 75 11.87 10.57 -12.29
N LYS A 76 13.22 10.64 -12.21
CA LYS A 76 13.94 11.68 -11.46
C LYS A 76 13.73 13.12 -11.95
N ASP A 77 13.35 13.27 -13.22
CA ASP A 77 13.02 14.55 -13.86
C ASP A 77 11.60 15.03 -13.51
N LYS A 78 10.84 14.21 -12.79
CA LYS A 78 9.41 14.41 -12.53
C LYS A 78 9.13 14.32 -11.04
N ARG A 79 8.01 14.95 -10.67
CA ARG A 79 7.52 14.91 -9.30
C ARG A 79 6.36 13.94 -9.20
N VAL A 80 6.55 12.89 -8.42
CA VAL A 80 5.50 11.92 -8.12
C VAL A 80 4.59 12.48 -7.03
N ILE A 81 3.28 12.32 -7.22
CA ILE A 81 2.25 12.68 -6.25
C ILE A 81 1.59 11.39 -5.79
N SER A 82 1.27 11.25 -4.51
CA SER A 82 0.61 10.05 -4.01
C SER A 82 -0.42 10.40 -2.95
N CYS A 83 -1.57 9.76 -3.02
CA CYS A 83 -2.63 9.86 -2.02
C CYS A 83 -2.72 8.52 -1.32
N ILE A 84 -2.57 8.53 0.00
CA ILE A 84 -2.36 7.32 0.81
C ILE A 84 -3.21 7.44 2.08
N GLY A 85 -4.03 6.43 2.37
CA GLY A 85 -4.79 6.35 3.61
C GLY A 85 -3.88 6.06 4.79
N ASP A 86 -4.20 6.63 5.94
CA ASP A 86 -3.51 6.42 7.21
C ASP A 86 -3.24 4.94 7.55
N GLY A 87 -4.24 4.06 7.44
CA GLY A 87 -4.07 2.63 7.68
C GLY A 87 -3.14 1.94 6.67
N SER A 88 -3.18 2.35 5.40
CA SER A 88 -2.25 1.84 4.38
C SER A 88 -0.82 2.31 4.63
N PHE A 89 -0.66 3.57 5.03
CA PHE A 89 0.64 4.15 5.34
C PHE A 89 1.35 3.42 6.49
N GLN A 90 0.61 3.00 7.53
CA GLN A 90 1.19 2.27 8.68
C GLN A 90 1.92 0.97 8.28
N MET A 91 1.57 0.35 7.15
CA MET A 91 2.17 -0.91 6.71
C MET A 91 3.61 -0.73 6.19
N THR A 92 3.91 0.42 5.59
CA THR A 92 5.12 0.65 4.79
C THR A 92 5.73 2.05 4.97
N ALA A 93 5.35 2.77 6.04
CA ALA A 93 5.82 4.12 6.35
C ALA A 93 7.35 4.30 6.31
N GLN A 94 8.11 3.24 6.65
CA GLN A 94 9.56 3.23 6.64
C GLN A 94 10.19 3.53 5.26
N ASP A 95 9.48 3.31 4.16
CA ASP A 95 10.00 3.59 2.82
C ASP A 95 10.25 5.08 2.60
N VAL A 96 9.60 5.97 3.36
CA VAL A 96 9.88 7.41 3.36
C VAL A 96 11.33 7.70 3.76
N SER A 97 11.93 6.89 4.64
CA SER A 97 13.35 7.03 4.99
C SER A 97 14.26 6.85 3.76
N THR A 98 13.91 5.93 2.86
CA THR A 98 14.65 5.70 1.63
C THR A 98 14.39 6.82 0.63
N MET A 99 13.16 7.33 0.52
CA MET A 99 12.86 8.49 -0.32
C MET A 99 13.71 9.70 0.06
N LEU A 100 13.80 9.99 1.37
CA LEU A 100 14.62 11.08 1.90
C LEU A 100 16.12 10.85 1.65
N ARG A 101 16.63 9.65 1.92
CA ARG A 101 18.02 9.28 1.63
C ARG A 101 18.37 9.45 0.14
N CYS A 102 17.43 9.16 -0.75
CA CYS A 102 17.60 9.30 -2.19
C CYS A 102 17.35 10.73 -2.71
N GLY A 103 17.04 11.70 -1.84
CA GLY A 103 16.76 13.08 -2.22
C GLY A 103 15.51 13.24 -3.10
N GLN A 104 14.56 12.32 -2.98
CA GLN A 104 13.32 12.36 -3.76
C GLN A 104 12.44 13.53 -3.33
N LYS A 105 11.66 14.05 -4.29
CA LYS A 105 10.88 15.27 -4.12
C LYS A 105 9.37 15.02 -4.14
N SER A 106 8.91 13.80 -3.87
CA SER A 106 7.50 13.42 -4.01
C SER A 106 6.58 14.28 -3.13
N ILE A 107 5.32 14.44 -3.54
CA ILE A 107 4.25 15.01 -2.70
C ILE A 107 3.37 13.85 -2.23
N ILE A 108 3.29 13.64 -0.93
CA ILE A 108 2.46 12.62 -0.32
C ILE A 108 1.32 13.32 0.42
N PHE A 109 0.09 13.07 -0.02
CA PHE A 109 -1.12 13.39 0.71
C PHE A 109 -1.52 12.18 1.54
N LEU A 110 -1.35 12.28 2.86
CA LEU A 110 -1.85 11.28 3.78
C LEU A 110 -3.30 11.63 4.15
N ILE A 111 -4.24 10.77 3.82
CA ILE A 111 -5.65 10.92 4.20
C ILE A 111 -5.84 10.28 5.57
N ASN A 112 -5.92 11.12 6.61
CA ASN A 112 -6.12 10.70 7.99
C ASN A 112 -7.60 10.82 8.37
N ASN A 113 -8.30 9.69 8.31
CA ASN A 113 -9.70 9.56 8.72
C ASN A 113 -9.86 8.66 9.97
N GLY A 114 -8.75 8.19 10.54
CA GLY A 114 -8.69 7.44 11.79
C GLY A 114 -9.01 5.96 11.67
N GLY A 115 -8.89 5.34 10.48
CA GLY A 115 -9.19 3.91 10.33
C GLY A 115 -9.33 3.38 8.91
N TYR A 116 -9.86 2.17 8.80
CA TYR A 116 -10.12 1.52 7.53
C TYR A 116 -11.54 1.81 7.02
N THR A 117 -11.82 3.05 6.59
CA THR A 117 -13.17 3.45 6.10
C THR A 117 -13.70 2.54 4.98
N ILE A 118 -12.85 2.05 4.07
CA ILE A 118 -13.29 1.09 3.04
C ILE A 118 -13.87 -0.19 3.63
N GLU A 119 -13.29 -0.70 4.72
CA GLU A 119 -13.76 -1.91 5.39
C GLU A 119 -15.00 -1.64 6.23
N VAL A 120 -15.16 -0.43 6.77
CA VAL A 120 -16.39 0.00 7.45
C VAL A 120 -17.58 -0.10 6.48
N GLU A 121 -17.40 0.30 5.22
CA GLU A 121 -18.45 0.27 4.19
C GLU A 121 -18.70 -1.13 3.59
N ILE A 122 -17.80 -2.10 3.78
CA ILE A 122 -18.00 -3.49 3.38
C ILE A 122 -18.57 -4.31 4.53
N HIS A 123 -17.91 -4.26 5.69
CA HIS A 123 -18.27 -4.97 6.90
C HIS A 123 -17.61 -4.33 8.13
N ASP A 124 -18.39 -3.54 8.87
CA ASP A 124 -17.89 -2.83 10.03
C ASP A 124 -17.58 -3.76 11.23
N GLY A 125 -16.57 -3.38 12.02
CA GLY A 125 -16.13 -4.11 13.19
C GLY A 125 -14.92 -3.48 13.88
N PRO A 126 -14.57 -3.97 15.09
CA PRO A 126 -13.50 -3.36 15.91
C PRO A 126 -12.11 -3.44 15.26
N TYR A 127 -11.89 -4.36 14.32
CA TYR A 127 -10.65 -4.49 13.56
C TYR A 127 -10.42 -3.36 12.54
N ASN A 128 -11.43 -2.51 12.28
CA ASN A 128 -11.30 -1.34 11.42
C ASN A 128 -10.71 -0.12 12.15
N VAL A 129 -10.60 -0.20 13.48
CA VAL A 129 -10.05 0.88 14.31
C VAL A 129 -8.53 0.69 14.43
N ILE A 130 -7.78 1.68 13.95
CA ILE A 130 -6.33 1.68 14.02
C ILE A 130 -5.84 2.67 15.08
N LYS A 131 -4.61 2.48 15.56
CA LYS A 131 -3.98 3.47 16.45
C LYS A 131 -3.58 4.69 15.62
N ASN A 132 -4.22 5.83 15.84
CA ASN A 132 -3.79 7.08 15.18
C ASN A 132 -2.37 7.45 15.61
N TRP A 133 -1.53 7.86 14.65
CA TRP A 133 -0.16 8.31 14.89
C TRP A 133 -0.08 9.83 14.75
N ASP A 134 1.00 10.41 15.28
CA ASP A 134 1.43 11.72 14.81
C ASP A 134 2.24 11.52 13.52
N TYR A 135 1.56 11.51 12.37
CA TYR A 135 2.22 11.17 11.10
C TYR A 135 3.25 12.20 10.68
N THR A 136 2.96 13.51 10.78
CA THR A 136 4.01 14.51 10.53
C THR A 136 5.16 14.39 11.53
N GLY A 137 4.86 14.14 12.81
CA GLY A 137 5.91 13.92 13.82
C GLY A 137 6.78 12.69 13.53
N LEU A 138 6.20 11.61 13.00
CA LEU A 138 6.95 10.44 12.52
C LEU A 138 7.86 10.83 11.35
N ILE A 139 7.36 11.58 10.38
CA ILE A 139 8.18 12.02 9.24
C ILE A 139 9.29 12.98 9.68
N ASP A 140 9.01 13.88 10.62
CA ASP A 140 10.01 14.77 11.20
C ASP A 140 11.11 13.98 11.94
N ALA A 141 10.73 12.91 12.65
CA ALA A 141 11.68 12.00 13.29
C ALA A 141 12.53 11.23 12.28
N ILE A 142 11.95 10.74 11.17
CA ILE A 142 12.70 10.07 10.09
C ILE A 142 13.62 11.06 9.36
N HIS A 143 13.16 12.30 9.15
CA HIS A 143 13.93 13.38 8.55
C HIS A 143 15.20 13.70 9.35
N ASN A 144 15.13 13.61 10.68
CA ASN A 144 16.27 13.70 11.59
C ASN A 144 17.18 14.93 11.34
N SER A 145 16.57 16.05 10.94
CA SER A 145 17.26 17.31 10.57
C SER A 145 18.26 17.24 9.42
N ASP A 146 18.43 16.09 8.76
CA ASP A 146 19.39 15.85 7.66
C ASP A 146 18.70 15.58 6.31
N GLY A 147 17.44 15.14 6.32
CA GLY A 147 16.64 15.00 5.10
C GLY A 147 16.19 16.34 4.48
N ASN A 148 15.70 16.33 3.24
CA ASN A 148 15.04 17.51 2.65
C ASN A 148 13.52 17.27 2.59
N CYS A 149 12.84 17.62 3.68
CA CYS A 149 11.41 17.37 3.87
C CYS A 149 10.66 18.61 4.33
N TRP A 150 9.39 18.70 3.95
CA TRP A 150 8.43 19.64 4.52
C TRP A 150 7.16 18.90 4.89
N THR A 151 6.72 19.08 6.14
CA THR A 151 5.51 18.47 6.68
C THR A 151 4.45 19.55 6.95
N LYS A 152 3.18 19.21 6.76
CA LYS A 152 2.05 20.09 7.11
C LYS A 152 0.82 19.26 7.46
N LYS A 153 0.13 19.63 8.54
CA LYS A 153 -1.23 19.15 8.83
C LYS A 153 -2.24 20.15 8.29
N VAL A 154 -3.30 19.66 7.68
CA VAL A 154 -4.41 20.46 7.16
C VAL A 154 -5.75 19.86 7.60
N ARG A 155 -6.73 20.72 7.90
CA ARG A 155 -8.08 20.37 8.36
C ARG A 155 -9.18 21.06 7.55
N THR A 156 -8.83 22.08 6.76
CA THR A 156 -9.77 22.82 5.94
C THR A 156 -9.33 22.86 4.48
N GLU A 157 -10.26 23.19 3.59
CA GLU A 157 -9.99 23.36 2.17
C GLU A 157 -8.96 24.47 1.92
N GLU A 158 -9.07 25.58 2.65
CA GLU A 158 -8.14 26.71 2.54
C GLU A 158 -6.72 26.32 2.91
N GLU A 159 -6.56 25.57 4.02
CA GLU A 159 -5.26 25.06 4.45
C GLU A 159 -4.67 24.08 3.43
N LEU A 160 -5.51 23.25 2.80
CA LEU A 160 -5.07 22.33 1.75
C LEU A 160 -4.63 23.09 0.49
N ILE A 161 -5.37 24.11 0.07
CA ILE A 161 -5.00 24.97 -1.07
C ILE A 161 -3.65 25.65 -0.81
N GLU A 162 -3.47 26.22 0.39
CA GLU A 162 -2.20 26.84 0.79
C GLU A 162 -1.05 25.83 0.82
N ALA A 163 -1.31 24.62 1.32
CA ALA A 163 -0.32 23.55 1.38
C ALA A 163 0.11 23.10 -0.02
N ILE A 164 -0.83 22.98 -0.97
CA ILE A 164 -0.54 22.66 -2.37
C ILE A 164 0.28 23.78 -3.03
N ALA A 165 -0.10 25.04 -2.82
CA ALA A 165 0.66 26.19 -3.33
C ALA A 165 2.09 26.22 -2.78
N THR A 166 2.26 25.95 -1.48
CA THR A 166 3.57 25.87 -0.83
C THR A 166 4.39 24.71 -1.38
N ALA A 167 3.80 23.52 -1.48
CA ALA A 167 4.46 22.33 -2.01
C ALA A 167 4.93 22.56 -3.45
N THR A 168 4.09 23.13 -4.31
CA THR A 168 4.40 23.38 -5.73
C THR A 168 5.29 24.60 -5.98
N GLY A 169 5.35 25.54 -5.04
CA GLY A 169 6.19 26.74 -5.08
C GLY A 169 7.45 26.61 -4.23
N ALA A 170 7.41 27.19 -3.02
CA ALA A 170 8.58 27.34 -2.14
C ALA A 170 9.23 26.01 -1.73
N LYS A 171 8.45 24.93 -1.68
CA LYS A 171 8.89 23.58 -1.28
C LYS A 171 8.96 22.60 -2.46
N LYS A 172 9.14 23.12 -3.69
CA LYS A 172 9.22 22.28 -4.90
C LYS A 172 10.42 21.34 -4.95
N ASP A 173 11.49 21.69 -4.24
CA ASP A 173 12.76 20.98 -4.27
C ASP A 173 12.95 19.97 -3.12
N CYS A 174 11.90 19.70 -2.34
CA CYS A 174 11.92 18.75 -1.22
C CYS A 174 10.75 17.76 -1.28
N LEU A 175 10.85 16.68 -0.50
CA LEU A 175 9.70 15.82 -0.23
C LEU A 175 8.66 16.64 0.55
N CYS A 176 7.40 16.58 0.14
CA CYS A 176 6.30 17.25 0.83
C CYS A 176 5.35 16.20 1.39
N PHE A 177 5.11 16.20 2.69
CA PHE A 177 4.19 15.31 3.36
C PHE A 177 3.05 16.11 4.00
N ILE A 178 1.86 15.95 3.45
CA ILE A 178 0.67 16.72 3.83
C ILE A 178 -0.32 15.75 4.47
N GLU A 179 -0.49 15.85 5.79
CA GLU A 179 -1.51 15.10 6.54
C GLU A 179 -2.85 15.84 6.44
N VAL A 180 -3.77 15.28 5.66
CA VAL A 180 -5.12 15.78 5.44
C VAL A 180 -6.06 15.08 6.41
N ILE A 181 -6.55 15.82 7.40
CA ILE A 181 -7.46 15.31 8.41
C ILE A 181 -8.89 15.46 7.92
N VAL A 182 -9.58 14.34 7.78
CA VAL A 182 -10.98 14.28 7.33
C VAL A 182 -11.83 13.50 8.33
N HIS A 183 -13.15 13.66 8.24
CA HIS A 183 -14.06 12.89 9.08
C HIS A 183 -14.06 11.41 8.64
N LYS A 184 -14.23 10.49 9.59
CA LYS A 184 -14.23 9.03 9.33
C LYS A 184 -15.24 8.63 8.24
N ASP A 185 -16.41 9.24 8.29
CA ASP A 185 -17.55 8.96 7.41
C ASP A 185 -17.56 9.87 6.15
N ASP A 186 -16.57 10.75 5.99
CA ASP A 186 -16.44 11.59 4.79
C ASP A 186 -15.81 10.78 3.67
N THR A 187 -16.67 10.05 2.96
CA THR A 187 -16.29 9.19 1.86
C THR A 187 -17.18 9.41 0.64
N SER A 188 -16.72 8.94 -0.51
CA SER A 188 -17.42 9.12 -1.78
C SER A 188 -18.68 8.26 -1.86
N LYS A 189 -19.68 8.75 -2.59
CA LYS A 189 -20.94 8.02 -2.81
C LYS A 189 -20.72 6.70 -3.53
N GLU A 190 -19.75 6.69 -4.44
CA GLU A 190 -19.40 5.50 -5.21
C GLU A 190 -18.73 4.44 -4.33
N LEU A 191 -18.01 4.82 -3.26
CA LEU A 191 -17.53 3.85 -2.28
C LEU A 191 -18.69 3.19 -1.55
N LEU A 192 -19.68 3.97 -1.12
CA LEU A 192 -20.87 3.44 -0.43
C LEU A 192 -21.61 2.43 -1.33
N GLU A 193 -21.83 2.78 -2.60
CA GLU A 193 -22.48 1.91 -3.56
C GLU A 193 -21.67 0.63 -3.84
N TRP A 194 -20.37 0.77 -4.06
CA TRP A 194 -19.50 -0.35 -4.36
C TRP A 194 -19.33 -1.29 -3.16
N GLY A 195 -19.11 -0.74 -1.95
CA GLY A 195 -18.92 -1.49 -0.71
C GLY A 195 -20.10 -2.41 -0.41
N SER A 196 -21.32 -1.89 -0.57
CA SER A 196 -22.55 -2.68 -0.41
C SER A 196 -22.62 -3.88 -1.37
N ARG A 197 -22.22 -3.71 -2.64
CA ARG A 197 -22.24 -4.77 -3.65
C ARG A 197 -21.17 -5.83 -3.39
N VAL A 198 -19.99 -5.40 -2.97
CA VAL A 198 -18.90 -6.31 -2.61
C VAL A 198 -19.26 -7.12 -1.37
N SER A 199 -19.82 -6.48 -0.35
CA SER A 199 -20.28 -7.15 0.87
C SER A 199 -21.30 -8.25 0.56
N ALA A 200 -22.29 -7.93 -0.28
CA ALA A 200 -23.30 -8.89 -0.73
C ALA A 200 -22.69 -10.06 -1.53
N ALA A 201 -21.73 -9.79 -2.41
CA ALA A 201 -21.06 -10.83 -3.20
C ALA A 201 -20.18 -11.75 -2.33
N ASN A 202 -19.45 -11.18 -1.37
CA ASN A 202 -18.57 -11.91 -0.47
C ASN A 202 -19.35 -12.79 0.51
N SER A 203 -20.49 -12.29 1.00
CA SER A 203 -21.30 -12.95 2.02
C SER A 203 -22.40 -13.84 1.44
N ARG A 204 -22.44 -14.02 0.12
CA ARG A 204 -23.48 -14.84 -0.52
C ARG A 204 -23.43 -16.27 0.01
N PRO A 205 -24.58 -16.88 0.31
CA PRO A 205 -24.60 -18.25 0.81
C PRO A 205 -24.04 -19.22 -0.24
N PRO A 206 -23.45 -20.34 0.20
CA PRO A 206 -23.21 -21.49 -0.64
C PRO A 206 -24.40 -21.81 -1.55
N ASN A 207 -24.18 -21.87 -2.85
CA ASN A 207 -25.20 -22.33 -3.79
C ASN A 207 -25.39 -23.85 -3.59
N PRO A 208 -26.59 -24.30 -3.18
CA PRO A 208 -26.85 -25.69 -2.84
C PRO A 208 -26.63 -26.65 -4.02
N GLN A 209 -26.69 -26.16 -5.26
CA GLN A 209 -26.47 -26.99 -6.46
C GLN A 209 -25.02 -27.49 -6.59
N TRP A 210 -24.02 -26.74 -6.12
CA TRP A 210 -22.62 -27.19 -6.16
C TRP A 210 -22.24 -28.08 -4.97
N ALA A 211 -23.02 -28.06 -3.89
CA ALA A 211 -22.81 -28.94 -2.75
C ALA A 211 -23.05 -30.41 -3.12
N VAL A 212 -23.86 -30.68 -4.15
CA VAL A 212 -24.15 -32.03 -4.65
C VAL A 212 -22.98 -32.60 -5.47
N THR A 213 -22.19 -31.77 -6.16
CA THR A 213 -21.04 -32.21 -6.98
C THR A 213 -19.79 -32.58 -6.18
N HIS A 214 -19.63 -32.11 -4.93
CA HIS A 214 -18.50 -32.49 -4.08
C HIS A 214 -18.68 -33.84 -3.35
N LYS A 215 -19.86 -34.47 -3.42
CA LYS A 215 -20.04 -35.85 -2.91
C LYS A 215 -19.22 -36.90 -3.68
N PHE A 216 -18.73 -36.58 -4.88
CA PHE A 216 -17.85 -37.48 -5.65
C PHE A 216 -16.41 -37.55 -5.11
N TYR A 217 -15.92 -36.52 -4.42
CA TYR A 217 -14.55 -36.49 -3.88
C TYR A 217 -14.45 -36.90 -2.40
N ALA A 218 -15.57 -36.97 -1.68
CA ALA A 218 -15.59 -37.38 -0.28
C ALA A 218 -15.26 -38.87 -0.04
N GLY A 219 -15.14 -39.68 -1.10
CA GLY A 219 -14.74 -41.09 -1.02
C GLY A 219 -13.21 -41.33 -0.98
N PHE A 220 -12.38 -40.29 -1.12
CA PHE A 220 -10.92 -40.44 -1.24
C PHE A 220 -10.13 -40.14 0.04
N TRP A 221 -10.79 -39.66 1.10
CA TRP A 221 -10.13 -39.41 2.39
C TRP A 221 -10.73 -40.30 3.48
N PRO A 222 -9.95 -41.17 4.15
CA PRO A 222 -10.48 -42.04 5.18
C PRO A 222 -11.00 -41.22 6.37
N ASN A 223 -12.12 -41.70 6.92
CA ASN A 223 -12.84 -41.09 8.03
C ASN A 223 -11.94 -41.01 9.29
N PRO A 224 -11.85 -39.86 9.99
CA PRO A 224 -11.01 -39.73 11.19
C PRO A 224 -11.43 -40.64 12.36
N SER A 225 -12.63 -41.22 12.30
CA SER A 225 -13.19 -42.10 13.34
C SER A 225 -12.67 -43.55 13.30
N GLU A 226 -12.07 -44.00 12.19
CA GLU A 226 -11.55 -45.37 12.07
C GLU A 226 -10.13 -45.54 12.61
N ASN A 227 -9.46 -44.46 13.02
CA ASN A 227 -8.05 -44.49 13.43
C ASN A 227 -7.83 -44.55 14.95
N LYS A 228 -8.81 -45.05 15.73
CA LYS A 228 -8.70 -45.20 17.20
C LYS A 228 -8.21 -46.56 17.69
N SER A 229 -7.88 -47.52 16.81
CA SER A 229 -7.47 -48.88 17.23
C SER A 229 -6.15 -49.39 16.65
N ARG A 230 -5.37 -48.57 15.94
CA ARG A 230 -4.00 -48.93 15.53
C ARG A 230 -2.99 -48.05 16.25
N GLY A 231 -2.30 -48.68 17.20
CA GLY A 231 -1.39 -48.05 18.13
C GLY A 231 -0.24 -47.28 17.49
N ALA A 232 0.31 -46.39 18.29
CA ALA A 232 1.54 -45.66 18.06
C ALA A 232 2.63 -46.52 17.40
N SER A 233 2.96 -46.22 16.13
CA SER A 233 4.27 -46.50 15.50
C SER A 233 4.27 -46.22 13.99
N THR A 234 3.85 -45.03 13.51
CA THR A 234 4.11 -44.69 12.09
C THR A 234 4.18 -43.19 11.77
N VAL A 235 4.52 -42.34 12.75
CA VAL A 235 4.86 -40.92 12.49
C VAL A 235 6.29 -40.67 12.97
N SER A 236 7.23 -41.34 12.31
CA SER A 236 8.66 -41.02 12.40
C SER A 236 9.46 -41.44 11.15
N GLN A 237 8.82 -41.88 10.07
CA GLN A 237 9.52 -42.41 8.88
C GLN A 237 9.28 -41.63 7.58
N VAL A 238 8.50 -40.54 7.60
CA VAL A 238 8.26 -39.72 6.40
C VAL A 238 9.10 -38.43 6.39
N THR A 239 9.70 -38.05 7.52
CA THR A 239 10.63 -36.90 7.61
C THR A 239 12.12 -37.27 7.52
N GLN A 240 12.45 -38.56 7.35
CA GLN A 240 13.84 -39.02 7.28
C GLN A 240 14.29 -39.44 5.87
N SER A 241 13.37 -39.61 4.90
CA SER A 241 13.71 -40.02 3.53
C SER A 241 13.96 -38.87 2.55
N HIS A 242 13.78 -37.60 2.95
CA HIS A 242 14.08 -36.42 2.11
C HIS A 242 15.39 -35.69 2.51
N LEU A 243 16.11 -36.17 3.53
CA LEU A 243 17.39 -35.60 3.98
C LEU A 243 18.61 -36.49 3.66
N GLU A 244 18.42 -37.68 3.09
CA GLU A 244 19.50 -38.62 2.75
C GLU A 244 19.78 -38.71 1.23
N GLN A 245 19.15 -37.88 0.40
CA GLN A 245 19.41 -37.85 -1.06
C GLN A 245 20.21 -36.63 -1.55
N SER A 246 20.77 -35.79 -0.65
CA SER A 246 21.65 -34.67 -1.04
C SER A 246 23.07 -34.74 -0.49
N SER A 247 23.48 -35.85 0.14
CA SER A 247 24.79 -36.01 0.79
C SER A 247 25.66 -37.10 0.15
N ALA A 248 25.78 -37.11 -1.18
CA ALA A 248 26.78 -37.92 -1.86
C ALA A 248 27.19 -37.32 -3.21
N THR A 249 28.04 -36.28 -3.18
CA THR A 249 29.20 -36.10 -4.10
C THR A 249 29.94 -34.79 -3.76
N ASP A 250 31.27 -34.86 -3.84
CA ASP A 250 32.28 -33.79 -3.74
C ASP A 250 32.80 -33.37 -2.35
N THR A 251 33.77 -34.16 -1.89
CA THR A 251 34.81 -33.77 -0.94
C THR A 251 35.99 -33.10 -1.67
N THR A 252 36.18 -31.79 -1.46
CA THR A 252 37.52 -31.16 -1.49
C THR A 252 37.56 -29.97 -0.51
N PRO A 253 38.55 -29.87 0.39
CA PRO A 253 38.54 -28.88 1.46
C PRO A 253 39.18 -27.54 1.01
N LEU A 254 38.51 -26.42 1.29
CA LEU A 254 39.09 -25.08 1.17
C LEU A 254 39.25 -24.46 2.57
N ALA A 255 40.45 -23.95 2.80
CA ALA A 255 41.02 -23.57 4.09
C ALA A 255 40.31 -22.39 4.77
N ALA A 256 40.21 -22.46 6.09
CA ALA A 256 39.72 -21.41 6.97
C ALA A 256 40.73 -20.24 7.05
N SER A 257 40.28 -19.03 6.76
CA SER A 257 40.98 -17.79 7.12
C SER A 257 40.24 -17.09 8.26
N ASN A 258 40.93 -16.97 9.40
CA ASN A 258 40.51 -16.26 10.60
C ASN A 258 40.14 -14.80 10.34
N THR A 259 38.94 -14.38 10.77
CA THR A 259 38.66 -12.98 11.15
C THR A 259 37.82 -12.96 12.44
N SER A 260 38.37 -12.26 13.45
CA SER A 260 37.89 -12.20 14.82
C SER A 260 36.59 -11.39 14.99
N PRO A 261 35.75 -11.67 16.01
CA PRO A 261 34.55 -10.89 16.29
C PRO A 261 34.86 -9.52 16.90
N ILE A 262 34.19 -8.49 16.39
CA ILE A 262 34.27 -7.08 16.81
C ILE A 262 33.71 -6.92 18.24
N GLN A 263 34.54 -6.41 19.15
CA GLN A 263 34.17 -6.04 20.52
C GLN A 263 33.58 -4.63 20.55
N VAL A 264 32.34 -4.50 21.02
CA VAL A 264 31.68 -3.20 21.25
C VAL A 264 32.13 -2.66 22.62
N LYS A 265 32.98 -1.63 22.62
CA LYS A 265 33.32 -0.87 23.84
C LYS A 265 32.14 0.03 24.23
N ARG A 266 31.60 -0.19 25.43
CA ARG A 266 30.80 0.82 26.14
C ARG A 266 31.76 1.82 26.78
N SER A 267 31.62 3.10 26.46
CA SER A 267 32.24 4.20 27.21
C SER A 267 31.31 4.65 28.33
N HIS A 268 31.93 4.91 29.49
CA HIS A 268 31.34 5.43 30.71
C HIS A 268 30.70 6.80 30.54
#